data_AF-A7HI56-F1
#
_entry.id   AF-A7HI56-F1
#
_cell.length_a   1.000
_cell.length_b   1.000
_cell.length_c   1.000
_cell.angle_alpha   90.00
_cell.angle_beta   90.00
_cell.angle_gamma   90.00
#
_symmetry.space_group_name_H-M   'P 1'
#
loop_
_entity.id
_entity.type
_entity.pdbx_description
1 polymer ?
#
loop_
_entity_poly.entity_id
_entity_poly.type
_entity_poly.pdbx_seq_one_letter_code
_entity_poly.pdbx_strand_id
1 'polypeptide(L)'
;MPAFEFLSPLDQPFATARAAEWLKNALTSKKYNEFLAAVAFAKEGALKRLLPALDAFRKGGGNAEIVFGIDQQGTSRQALELALTSLDASYVWNHPSPYITFHPKAYLFSGHDAALAIIGSSNLTVGGLETNSEMVASIAFDLPNENAAWTKAQSWWKPLIGHANCAKLTADLIKELDARGLLLDETAPGSHGCPPPKGEKGTATGAPYPFPFTKVVPPSSAPTAGKGKSAAAGSAKPISATAKAYQPSALLIQIIPHENGEIFLSVTAVNQYPAFLGWPFKGKTTPKKKGNKPYPMLQPDPITNWRLFDKSGSVAQALTGWNLNTIYYDKKSEIRITVPPSLAAAIPEYSLLEMRRASQGSGVDFYCDVYPNGSPQYASMIGACTQTLPSGGKPVARKYGWI
;
A
#
# COMPACT_ATOMS: atom_id res chain seq x y z
N MET A 1 23.47 27.57 -0.02
CA MET A 1 22.35 26.73 0.47
C MET A 1 21.81 26.01 -0.73
N PRO A 2 21.61 24.68 -0.66
CA PRO A 2 21.20 23.90 -1.83
C PRO A 2 19.88 24.41 -2.40
N ALA A 3 19.79 24.48 -3.72
CA ALA A 3 18.55 24.82 -4.41
C ALA A 3 17.62 23.60 -4.43
N PHE A 4 16.33 23.80 -4.23
CA PHE A 4 15.36 22.71 -4.25
C PHE A 4 14.14 23.01 -5.10
N GLU A 5 13.66 21.97 -5.78
CA GLU A 5 12.43 21.97 -6.58
C GLU A 5 11.56 20.78 -6.15
N PHE A 6 10.24 20.92 -6.28
CA PHE A 6 9.29 19.85 -5.97
C PHE A 6 8.51 19.45 -7.21
N LEU A 7 8.35 18.15 -7.38
CA LEU A 7 7.27 17.55 -8.13
C LEU A 7 6.15 17.28 -7.12
N SER A 8 5.03 17.97 -7.26
CA SER A 8 3.85 17.81 -6.42
C SER A 8 2.99 16.63 -6.90
N PRO A 9 2.15 16.04 -6.03
CA PRO A 9 1.26 14.93 -6.41
C PRO A 9 0.32 15.18 -7.58
N LEU A 10 0.11 16.43 -8.00
CA LEU A 10 -0.71 16.81 -9.15
C LEU A 10 0.12 17.13 -10.40
N ASP A 11 1.42 17.37 -10.27
CA ASP A 11 2.28 17.63 -11.43
C ASP A 11 2.45 16.36 -12.27
N GLN A 12 2.57 15.20 -11.60
CA GLN A 12 2.45 13.89 -12.21
C GLN A 12 1.12 13.25 -11.80
N PRO A 13 0.30 12.70 -12.72
CA PRO A 13 0.50 12.60 -14.17
C PRO A 13 -0.12 13.73 -14.99
N PHE A 14 -0.58 14.84 -14.38
CA PHE A 14 -1.45 15.78 -15.09
C PHE A 14 -0.72 16.95 -15.77
N ALA A 15 0.41 17.41 -15.24
CA ALA A 15 1.23 18.47 -15.85
C ALA A 15 2.26 17.89 -16.84
N THR A 16 3.26 18.67 -17.25
CA THR A 16 4.38 18.21 -18.11
C THR A 16 5.58 17.70 -17.34
N ALA A 17 5.75 18.11 -16.06
CA ALA A 17 6.88 17.68 -15.24
C ALA A 17 6.73 16.22 -14.81
N ARG A 18 7.81 15.43 -14.93
CA ARG A 18 7.88 14.01 -14.58
C ARG A 18 9.20 13.69 -13.92
N ALA A 19 9.20 12.76 -12.97
CA ALA A 19 10.44 12.24 -12.39
C ALA A 19 11.33 11.59 -13.46
N ALA A 20 10.74 10.94 -14.47
CA ALA A 20 11.47 10.42 -15.63
C ALA A 20 12.33 11.49 -16.34
N GLU A 21 11.79 12.69 -16.54
CA GLU A 21 12.49 13.78 -17.24
C GLU A 21 13.63 14.34 -16.40
N TRP A 22 13.45 14.47 -15.09
CA TRP A 22 14.55 14.86 -14.19
C TRP A 22 15.71 13.86 -14.23
N LEU A 23 15.41 12.55 -14.23
CA LEU A 23 16.44 11.50 -14.35
C LEU A 23 17.14 11.53 -15.71
N LYS A 24 16.40 11.66 -16.81
CA LYS A 24 16.98 11.75 -18.16
C LYS A 24 17.87 12.99 -18.32
N ASN A 25 17.43 14.13 -17.84
CA ASN A 25 18.20 15.37 -17.88
C ASN A 25 19.50 15.26 -17.07
N ALA A 26 19.44 14.63 -15.90
CA ALA A 26 20.64 14.38 -15.09
C ALA A 26 21.60 13.38 -15.78
N LEU A 27 21.08 12.26 -16.29
CA LEU A 27 21.88 11.24 -17.00
C LEU A 27 22.53 11.75 -18.29
N THR A 28 21.92 12.71 -18.98
CA THR A 28 22.49 13.29 -20.21
C THR A 28 23.33 14.54 -19.96
N SER A 29 23.33 15.07 -18.73
CA SER A 29 24.13 16.21 -18.33
C SER A 29 25.60 15.84 -18.25
N LYS A 30 26.47 16.69 -18.80
CA LYS A 30 27.93 16.56 -18.65
C LYS A 30 28.46 16.96 -17.28
N LYS A 31 27.58 17.41 -16.37
CA LYS A 31 27.95 17.84 -15.02
C LYS A 31 28.25 16.67 -14.08
N TYR A 32 27.76 15.49 -14.39
CA TYR A 32 27.81 14.33 -13.50
C TYR A 32 28.56 13.18 -14.17
N ASN A 33 29.29 12.42 -13.37
CA ASN A 33 30.01 11.21 -13.78
C ASN A 33 29.78 10.04 -12.80
N GLU A 34 28.99 10.24 -11.76
CA GLU A 34 28.54 9.18 -10.85
C GLU A 34 27.02 9.25 -10.71
N PHE A 35 26.36 8.09 -10.81
CA PHE A 35 24.93 7.90 -10.61
C PHE A 35 24.71 6.74 -9.66
N LEU A 36 24.09 7.02 -8.51
CA LEU A 36 23.77 6.03 -7.48
C LEU A 36 22.27 6.04 -7.23
N ALA A 37 21.62 4.89 -7.19
CA ALA A 37 20.20 4.82 -6.83
C ALA A 37 19.87 3.70 -5.86
N ALA A 38 18.89 3.94 -4.99
CA ALA A 38 18.28 2.92 -4.16
C ALA A 38 16.77 2.99 -4.32
N VAL A 39 16.17 1.91 -4.84
CA VAL A 39 14.76 1.86 -5.19
C VAL A 39 14.10 0.63 -4.60
N ALA A 40 12.91 0.82 -4.04
CA ALA A 40 12.12 -0.26 -3.47
C ALA A 40 11.68 -1.23 -4.55
N PHE A 41 11.11 -0.70 -5.65
CA PHE A 41 10.52 -1.45 -6.74
C PHE A 41 11.09 -1.01 -8.08
N ALA A 42 11.37 -1.97 -8.95
CA ALA A 42 11.82 -1.74 -10.31
C ALA A 42 11.13 -2.64 -11.34
N LYS A 43 10.72 -2.05 -12.47
CA LYS A 43 10.13 -2.78 -13.61
C LYS A 43 10.91 -2.49 -14.88
N GLU A 44 10.95 -3.48 -15.77
CA GLU A 44 11.75 -3.45 -16.98
C GLU A 44 11.41 -2.24 -17.86
N GLY A 45 10.11 -1.92 -17.98
CA GLY A 45 9.63 -0.82 -18.82
C GLY A 45 10.20 0.55 -18.44
N ALA A 46 10.41 0.83 -17.15
CA ALA A 46 11.02 2.09 -16.71
C ALA A 46 12.52 2.14 -17.01
N LEU A 47 13.22 1.04 -16.73
CA LEU A 47 14.65 0.95 -17.01
C LEU A 47 14.91 1.07 -18.52
N LYS A 48 14.12 0.38 -19.36
CA LYS A 48 14.16 0.50 -20.84
C LYS A 48 14.05 1.94 -21.33
N ARG A 49 13.22 2.77 -20.70
CA ARG A 49 13.04 4.18 -21.05
C ARG A 49 14.23 5.06 -20.67
N LEU A 50 14.99 4.66 -19.65
CA LEU A 50 16.23 5.33 -19.25
C LEU A 50 17.47 4.78 -19.97
N LEU A 51 17.41 3.58 -20.56
CA LEU A 51 18.55 2.93 -21.21
C LEU A 51 19.33 3.83 -22.16
N PRO A 52 18.70 4.58 -23.10
CA PRO A 52 19.49 5.42 -24.00
C PRO A 52 20.33 6.48 -23.26
N ALA A 53 19.78 7.05 -22.19
CA ALA A 53 20.47 8.04 -21.37
C ALA A 53 21.55 7.38 -20.49
N LEU A 54 21.27 6.21 -19.90
CA LEU A 54 22.24 5.42 -19.14
C LEU A 54 23.43 4.98 -20.01
N ASP A 55 23.16 4.48 -21.21
CA ASP A 55 24.20 4.06 -22.16
C ASP A 55 25.08 5.25 -22.56
N ALA A 56 24.48 6.41 -22.82
CA ALA A 56 25.22 7.63 -23.12
C ALA A 56 26.08 8.08 -21.93
N PHE A 57 25.53 8.06 -20.71
CA PHE A 57 26.24 8.40 -19.49
C PHE A 57 27.47 7.52 -19.28
N ARG A 58 27.31 6.20 -19.40
CA ARG A 58 28.39 5.22 -19.24
C ARG A 58 29.45 5.30 -20.34
N LYS A 59 29.04 5.46 -21.60
CA LYS A 59 29.98 5.69 -22.71
C LYS A 59 30.77 7.00 -22.54
N GLY A 60 30.20 7.98 -21.84
CA GLY A 60 30.88 9.22 -21.44
C GLY A 60 31.87 9.05 -20.28
N GLY A 61 32.06 7.83 -19.75
CA GLY A 61 32.91 7.55 -18.59
C GLY A 61 32.19 7.68 -17.24
N GLY A 62 30.87 7.82 -17.24
CA GLY A 62 30.07 7.82 -16.02
C GLY A 62 29.94 6.42 -15.41
N ASN A 63 29.82 6.35 -14.08
CA ASN A 63 29.59 5.12 -13.32
C ASN A 63 28.15 5.07 -12.80
N ALA A 64 27.40 4.02 -13.14
CA ALA A 64 26.01 3.85 -12.75
C ALA A 64 25.80 2.62 -11.86
N GLU A 65 25.32 2.83 -10.63
CA GLU A 65 25.07 1.77 -9.66
C GLU A 65 23.67 1.87 -9.04
N ILE A 66 22.99 0.72 -8.88
CA ILE A 66 21.64 0.69 -8.30
C ILE A 66 21.49 -0.45 -7.29
N VAL A 67 20.86 -0.16 -6.14
CA VAL A 67 20.35 -1.14 -5.18
C VAL A 67 18.85 -1.31 -5.37
N PHE A 68 18.42 -2.55 -5.62
CA PHE A 68 17.04 -2.93 -5.84
C PHE A 68 16.47 -3.67 -4.62
N GLY A 69 15.36 -3.18 -4.06
CA GLY A 69 14.51 -3.98 -3.19
C GLY A 69 13.76 -5.05 -3.97
N ILE A 70 13.47 -6.18 -3.34
CA ILE A 70 12.64 -7.25 -3.94
C ILE A 70 11.42 -7.59 -3.08
N ASP A 71 11.16 -6.79 -2.05
CA ASP A 71 10.02 -6.99 -1.17
C ASP A 71 8.70 -6.89 -1.94
N GLN A 72 7.71 -7.66 -1.51
CA GLN A 72 6.35 -7.65 -2.09
C GLN A 72 6.32 -7.94 -3.60
N GLN A 73 7.34 -8.62 -4.14
CA GLN A 73 7.49 -8.84 -5.58
C GLN A 73 7.36 -7.52 -6.37
N GLY A 74 7.84 -6.41 -5.80
CA GLY A 74 7.75 -5.12 -6.48
C GLY A 74 8.79 -4.95 -7.58
N THR A 75 9.86 -5.75 -7.54
CA THR A 75 10.90 -5.78 -8.57
C THR A 75 10.80 -7.03 -9.43
N SER A 76 10.90 -6.86 -10.75
CA SER A 76 10.79 -7.96 -11.69
C SER A 76 12.12 -8.64 -12.03
N ARG A 77 12.03 -9.90 -12.43
CA ARG A 77 13.17 -10.64 -13.00
C ARG A 77 13.74 -9.89 -14.21
N GLN A 78 12.87 -9.45 -15.12
CA GLN A 78 13.28 -8.74 -16.34
C GLN A 78 14.00 -7.42 -16.04
N ALA A 79 13.59 -6.69 -15.00
CA ALA A 79 14.31 -5.48 -14.57
C ALA A 79 15.73 -5.79 -14.07
N LEU A 80 15.89 -6.87 -13.28
CA LEU A 80 17.20 -7.28 -12.77
C LEU A 80 18.11 -7.82 -13.88
N GLU A 81 17.58 -8.62 -14.81
CA GLU A 81 18.33 -9.11 -15.97
C GLU A 81 18.83 -7.97 -16.85
N LEU A 82 17.98 -6.96 -17.08
CA LEU A 82 18.37 -5.77 -17.82
C LEU A 82 19.44 -4.98 -17.05
N ALA A 83 19.21 -4.70 -15.76
CA ALA A 83 20.14 -3.98 -14.89
C ALA A 83 21.54 -4.63 -14.85
N LEU A 84 21.60 -5.96 -14.81
CA LEU A 84 22.87 -6.72 -14.82
C LEU A 84 23.74 -6.44 -16.05
N THR A 85 23.12 -6.07 -17.17
CA THR A 85 23.84 -5.80 -18.44
C THR A 85 23.99 -4.31 -18.76
N SER A 86 23.11 -3.46 -18.21
CA SER A 86 23.07 -2.04 -18.55
C SER A 86 23.74 -1.11 -17.54
N LEU A 87 24.15 -1.61 -16.37
CA LEU A 87 24.77 -0.83 -15.28
C LEU A 87 26.19 -1.31 -14.98
N ASP A 88 26.98 -0.48 -14.30
CA ASP A 88 28.35 -0.84 -13.90
C ASP A 88 28.37 -1.73 -12.65
N ALA A 89 27.44 -1.47 -11.73
CA ALA A 89 27.12 -2.39 -10.66
C ALA A 89 25.62 -2.40 -10.35
N SER A 90 25.15 -3.53 -9.84
CA SER A 90 23.79 -3.68 -9.33
C SER A 90 23.80 -4.53 -8.09
N TYR A 91 22.87 -4.25 -7.19
CA TYR A 91 22.75 -4.95 -5.91
C TYR A 91 21.29 -5.25 -5.63
N VAL A 92 21.04 -6.31 -4.88
CA VAL A 92 19.73 -6.66 -4.35
C VAL A 92 19.76 -6.53 -2.85
N TRP A 93 18.74 -5.87 -2.29
CA TRP A 93 18.51 -5.84 -0.86
C TRP A 93 17.23 -6.59 -0.51
N ASN A 94 17.31 -7.47 0.49
CA ASN A 94 16.13 -8.06 1.09
C ASN A 94 16.35 -8.46 2.54
N HIS A 95 15.34 -8.25 3.37
CA HIS A 95 15.30 -8.80 4.71
C HIS A 95 14.39 -10.03 4.77
N PRO A 96 14.78 -11.15 5.42
CA PRO A 96 13.93 -12.33 5.39
C PRO A 96 12.62 -12.22 6.18
N SER A 97 12.47 -11.24 7.06
CA SER A 97 11.20 -10.92 7.73
C SER A 97 10.24 -10.20 6.78
N PRO A 98 8.99 -10.67 6.62
CA PRO A 98 7.99 -10.01 5.75
C PRO A 98 7.49 -8.67 6.31
N TYR A 99 7.85 -8.34 7.56
CA TYR A 99 7.46 -7.08 8.22
C TYR A 99 8.46 -5.94 8.00
N ILE A 100 9.55 -6.21 7.28
CA ILE A 100 10.59 -5.23 6.98
C ILE A 100 10.64 -5.08 5.48
N THR A 101 10.42 -3.87 4.98
CA THR A 101 10.45 -3.55 3.56
C THR A 101 11.56 -2.56 3.28
N PHE A 102 12.40 -2.87 2.30
CA PHE A 102 13.30 -1.92 1.67
C PHE A 102 12.48 -0.93 0.87
N HIS A 103 12.22 0.23 1.46
CA HIS A 103 11.40 1.25 0.83
C HIS A 103 12.09 2.56 0.37
N PRO A 104 13.44 2.69 0.28
CA PRO A 104 14.07 3.88 -0.32
C PRO A 104 13.66 4.10 -1.78
N LYS A 105 13.67 5.37 -2.18
CA LYS A 105 13.44 5.85 -3.56
C LYS A 105 14.25 7.12 -3.75
N ALA A 106 15.54 6.91 -3.99
CA ALA A 106 16.53 7.97 -4.07
C ALA A 106 17.41 7.75 -5.30
N TYR A 107 17.72 8.84 -5.99
CA TYR A 107 18.58 8.90 -7.16
C TYR A 107 19.57 10.05 -6.94
N LEU A 108 20.85 9.73 -6.92
CA LEU A 108 21.95 10.65 -6.61
C LEU A 108 22.85 10.76 -7.84
N PHE A 109 23.22 11.99 -8.18
CA PHE A 109 24.20 12.29 -9.23
C PHE A 109 25.30 13.16 -8.64
N SER A 110 26.55 12.85 -8.95
CA SER A 110 27.73 13.63 -8.54
C SER A 110 28.68 13.85 -9.71
N GLY A 111 29.36 14.99 -9.67
CA GLY A 111 30.51 15.29 -10.51
C GLY A 111 31.46 16.23 -9.77
N HIS A 112 32.37 16.87 -10.50
CA HIS A 112 33.40 17.73 -9.90
C HIS A 112 32.79 19.00 -9.25
N ASP A 113 31.95 19.72 -9.99
CA ASP A 113 31.42 21.03 -9.58
C ASP A 113 29.95 21.00 -9.14
N ALA A 114 29.27 19.86 -9.26
CA ALA A 114 27.85 19.77 -8.97
C ALA A 114 27.44 18.40 -8.46
N ALA A 115 26.40 18.38 -7.61
CA ALA A 115 25.66 17.17 -7.28
C ALA A 115 24.15 17.42 -7.29
N LEU A 116 23.38 16.35 -7.38
CA LEU A 116 21.93 16.37 -7.44
C LEU A 116 21.37 15.18 -6.68
N ALA A 117 20.42 15.43 -5.78
CA ALA A 117 19.64 14.39 -5.12
C ALA A 117 18.17 14.50 -5.51
N ILE A 118 17.63 13.44 -6.10
CA ILE A 118 16.20 13.30 -6.40
C ILE A 118 15.64 12.23 -5.45
N ILE A 119 14.80 12.65 -4.50
CA ILE A 119 14.31 11.79 -3.41
C ILE A 119 12.82 11.97 -3.26
N GLY A 120 12.06 10.87 -3.14
CA GLY A 120 10.62 10.97 -3.01
C GLY A 120 9.87 9.65 -2.97
N SER A 121 8.70 9.64 -3.61
CA SER A 121 7.81 8.48 -3.68
C SER A 121 7.91 7.68 -4.99
N SER A 122 8.69 8.19 -5.96
CA SER A 122 8.89 7.60 -7.29
C SER A 122 9.84 6.39 -7.31
N ASN A 123 9.26 5.19 -7.42
CA ASN A 123 9.99 3.96 -7.75
C ASN A 123 10.45 3.92 -9.22
N LEU A 124 11.38 3.02 -9.55
CA LEU A 124 11.86 2.78 -10.92
C LEU A 124 10.86 1.94 -11.73
N THR A 125 9.65 2.45 -11.87
CA THR A 125 8.54 1.82 -12.59
C THR A 125 7.86 2.87 -13.47
N VAL A 126 7.17 2.48 -14.55
CA VAL A 126 6.45 3.45 -15.39
C VAL A 126 5.41 4.22 -14.55
N GLY A 127 4.77 3.52 -13.61
CA GLY A 127 3.95 4.12 -12.55
C GLY A 127 4.68 5.24 -11.82
N GLY A 128 5.76 4.89 -11.13
CA GLY A 128 6.50 5.83 -10.28
C GLY A 128 7.19 6.97 -11.01
N LEU A 129 7.64 6.76 -12.24
CA LEU A 129 8.37 7.79 -12.99
C LEU A 129 7.49 8.66 -13.89
N GLU A 130 6.28 8.20 -14.25
CA GLU A 130 5.48 8.86 -15.28
C GLU A 130 3.99 9.01 -14.95
N THR A 131 3.33 8.00 -14.37
CA THR A 131 1.85 7.95 -14.38
C THR A 131 1.17 8.02 -13.01
N ASN A 132 1.88 7.80 -11.91
CA ASN A 132 1.32 7.88 -10.56
C ASN A 132 1.36 9.33 -10.04
N SER A 133 0.48 9.66 -9.10
CA SER A 133 0.63 10.85 -8.26
C SER A 133 1.78 10.68 -7.28
N GLU A 134 2.89 11.36 -7.54
CA GLU A 134 4.13 11.24 -6.80
C GLU A 134 4.55 12.60 -6.21
N MET A 135 5.16 12.56 -5.05
CA MET A 135 5.87 13.69 -4.46
C MET A 135 7.37 13.43 -4.48
N VAL A 136 8.12 14.31 -5.11
CA VAL A 136 9.58 14.19 -5.29
C VAL A 136 10.24 15.53 -5.05
N ALA A 137 11.34 15.54 -4.30
CA ALA A 137 12.22 16.70 -4.16
C ALA A 137 13.47 16.50 -5.02
N SER A 138 13.81 17.49 -5.82
CA SER A 138 15.10 17.64 -6.47
C SER A 138 15.92 18.64 -5.66
N ILE A 139 17.13 18.28 -5.27
CA ILE A 139 18.02 19.10 -4.45
C ILE A 139 19.37 19.20 -5.15
N ALA A 140 19.69 20.39 -5.67
CA ALA A 140 20.92 20.66 -6.39
C ALA A 140 21.97 21.28 -5.46
N PHE A 141 23.19 20.79 -5.56
CA PHE A 141 24.34 21.20 -4.75
C PHE A 141 25.43 21.80 -5.65
N ASP A 142 25.96 22.95 -5.23
CA ASP A 142 27.13 23.59 -5.83
C ASP A 142 28.41 23.10 -5.13
N LEU A 143 29.27 22.36 -5.84
CA LEU A 143 30.50 21.80 -5.28
C LEU A 143 31.72 22.61 -5.72
N PRO A 144 32.75 22.74 -4.84
CA PRO A 144 32.89 22.16 -3.51
C PRO A 144 32.21 22.96 -2.38
N ASN A 145 31.56 24.09 -2.70
CA ASN A 145 30.99 25.01 -1.71
C ASN A 145 30.02 24.33 -0.72
N GLU A 146 29.26 23.34 -1.19
CA GLU A 146 28.23 22.65 -0.42
C GLU A 146 28.59 21.20 -0.09
N ASN A 147 29.89 20.86 -0.11
CA ASN A 147 30.38 19.50 0.05
C ASN A 147 29.98 18.86 1.40
N ALA A 148 29.84 19.66 2.47
CA ALA A 148 29.36 19.18 3.77
C ALA A 148 27.89 18.70 3.70
N ALA A 149 27.04 19.44 2.99
CA ALA A 149 25.63 19.07 2.81
C ALA A 149 25.51 17.85 1.88
N TRP A 150 26.30 17.82 0.80
CA TRP A 150 26.37 16.67 -0.09
C TRP A 150 26.86 15.40 0.62
N THR A 151 27.93 15.49 1.40
CA THR A 151 28.47 14.37 2.20
C THR A 151 27.40 13.76 3.11
N LYS A 152 26.56 14.60 3.73
CA LYS A 152 25.43 14.12 4.53
C LYS A 152 24.37 13.44 3.65
N ALA A 153 24.02 14.04 2.52
CA ALA A 153 23.01 13.52 1.59
C ALA A 153 23.38 12.15 1.01
N GLN A 154 24.67 11.86 0.79
CA GLN A 154 25.15 10.56 0.25
C GLN A 154 25.63 9.56 1.32
N SER A 155 25.66 9.95 2.60
CA SER A 155 26.29 9.16 3.69
C SER A 155 25.70 7.76 3.88
N TRP A 156 24.50 7.49 3.36
CA TRP A 156 23.82 6.21 3.45
C TRP A 156 24.32 5.17 2.43
N TRP A 157 24.97 5.57 1.33
CA TRP A 157 25.33 4.65 0.23
C TRP A 157 26.29 3.55 0.65
N LYS A 158 27.48 3.92 1.16
CA LYS A 158 28.52 2.95 1.54
C LYS A 158 28.03 1.96 2.62
N PRO A 159 27.36 2.39 3.71
CA PRO A 159 26.77 1.47 4.67
C PRO A 159 25.71 0.55 4.06
N LEU A 160 24.91 1.04 3.10
CA LEU A 160 23.87 0.25 2.45
C LEU A 160 24.45 -0.91 1.63
N ILE A 161 25.43 -0.64 0.75
CA ILE A 161 26.04 -1.69 -0.09
C ILE A 161 26.94 -2.64 0.73
N GLY A 162 27.48 -2.18 1.86
CA GLY A 162 28.23 -3.01 2.81
C GLY A 162 27.37 -3.80 3.79
N HIS A 163 26.04 -3.63 3.76
CA HIS A 163 25.13 -4.30 4.67
C HIS A 163 24.98 -5.79 4.31
N ALA A 164 24.88 -6.67 5.31
CA ALA A 164 24.80 -8.11 5.08
C ALA A 164 23.53 -8.57 4.30
N ASN A 165 22.48 -7.76 4.34
CA ASN A 165 21.26 -7.94 3.53
C ASN A 165 21.33 -7.36 2.11
N CYS A 166 22.47 -6.80 1.73
CA CYS A 166 22.75 -6.31 0.38
C CYS A 166 23.70 -7.28 -0.31
N ALA A 167 23.30 -7.84 -1.44
CA ALA A 167 24.12 -8.75 -2.23
C ALA A 167 24.36 -8.16 -3.63
N LYS A 168 25.57 -8.31 -4.16
CA LYS A 168 25.85 -7.94 -5.55
C LYS A 168 25.02 -8.82 -6.49
N LEU A 169 24.39 -8.19 -7.47
CA LEU A 169 23.56 -8.88 -8.45
C LEU A 169 24.42 -9.77 -9.36
N THR A 170 24.01 -11.02 -9.53
CA THR A 170 24.62 -11.97 -10.46
C THR A 170 23.52 -12.76 -11.15
N ALA A 171 23.83 -13.37 -12.30
CA ALA A 171 22.88 -14.23 -13.00
C ALA A 171 22.39 -15.40 -12.11
N ASP A 172 23.26 -15.95 -11.28
CA ASP A 172 22.90 -17.05 -10.37
C ASP A 172 22.01 -16.58 -9.23
N LEU A 173 22.26 -15.38 -8.68
CA LEU A 173 21.37 -14.79 -7.68
C LEU A 173 19.98 -14.53 -8.29
N ILE A 174 19.88 -14.02 -9.52
CA ILE A 174 18.59 -13.82 -10.20
C ILE A 174 17.83 -15.15 -10.32
N LYS A 175 18.48 -16.20 -10.81
CA LYS A 175 17.88 -17.54 -10.93
C LYS A 175 17.40 -18.07 -9.58
N GLU A 176 18.20 -17.89 -8.52
CA GLU A 176 17.84 -18.32 -7.18
C GLU A 176 16.61 -17.56 -6.65
N LEU A 177 16.59 -16.23 -6.80
CA LEU A 177 15.47 -15.40 -6.35
C LEU A 177 14.18 -15.72 -7.12
N ASP A 178 14.27 -15.95 -8.42
CA ASP A 178 13.16 -16.35 -9.28
C ASP A 178 12.61 -17.74 -8.90
N ALA A 179 13.49 -18.73 -8.72
CA ALA A 179 13.11 -20.07 -8.27
C ALA A 179 12.44 -20.08 -6.89
N ARG A 180 12.77 -19.11 -6.03
CA ARG A 180 12.13 -18.91 -4.72
C ARG A 180 10.82 -18.10 -4.80
N GLY A 181 10.41 -17.64 -5.98
CA GLY A 181 9.21 -16.83 -6.19
C GLY A 181 9.29 -15.44 -5.56
N LEU A 182 10.50 -14.89 -5.40
CA LEU A 182 10.70 -13.56 -4.78
C LEU A 182 10.62 -12.42 -5.79
N LEU A 183 10.67 -12.71 -7.09
CA LEU A 183 10.63 -11.74 -8.16
C LEU A 183 9.28 -11.75 -8.86
N LEU A 184 8.89 -10.60 -9.40
CA LEU A 184 7.76 -10.51 -10.33
C LEU A 184 8.20 -11.03 -11.71
N ASP A 185 7.37 -11.86 -12.34
CA ASP A 185 7.48 -12.15 -13.77
C ASP A 185 6.51 -11.25 -14.54
N GLU A 186 7.02 -10.24 -15.24
CA GLU A 186 6.19 -9.31 -16.02
C GLU A 186 5.47 -10.00 -17.20
N THR A 187 5.96 -11.15 -17.66
CA THR A 187 5.35 -11.90 -18.79
C THR A 187 4.20 -12.81 -18.37
N ALA A 188 4.05 -13.07 -17.07
CA ALA A 188 3.00 -13.93 -16.56
C ALA A 188 1.62 -13.25 -16.67
N PRO A 189 0.56 -13.96 -17.11
CA PRO A 189 -0.79 -13.42 -17.15
C PRO A 189 -1.26 -12.96 -15.76
N GLY A 190 -1.63 -11.69 -15.61
CA GLY A 190 -2.06 -11.12 -14.32
C GLY A 190 -0.94 -10.47 -13.48
N SER A 191 0.25 -10.24 -14.06
CA SER A 191 1.41 -9.60 -13.42
C SER A 191 1.26 -8.08 -13.17
N HIS A 192 0.11 -7.65 -12.65
CA HIS A 192 -0.07 -6.32 -12.06
C HIS A 192 -0.02 -6.49 -10.53
N GLY A 193 1.19 -6.49 -9.92
CA GLY A 193 1.39 -6.77 -8.49
C GLY A 193 0.46 -5.98 -7.53
N CYS A 194 0.10 -6.42 -6.32
CA CYS A 194 0.51 -7.55 -5.46
C CYS A 194 -0.74 -8.05 -4.66
N PRO A 195 -0.81 -9.31 -4.19
CA PRO A 195 -0.33 -9.62 -2.83
C PRO A 195 0.65 -10.81 -2.79
N PRO A 196 1.46 -10.94 -1.72
CA PRO A 196 2.39 -12.05 -1.57
C PRO A 196 1.63 -13.38 -1.46
N PRO A 197 2.26 -14.52 -1.81
CA PRO A 197 1.73 -15.81 -1.43
C PRO A 197 1.59 -15.87 0.09
N LYS A 198 0.46 -16.43 0.55
CA LYS A 198 0.30 -16.85 1.95
C LYS A 198 1.46 -17.78 2.29
N GLY A 199 2.34 -17.29 3.17
CA GLY A 199 3.19 -18.06 4.07
C GLY A 199 3.60 -19.43 3.57
N GLU A 200 4.56 -19.46 2.65
CA GLU A 200 5.60 -20.48 2.64
C GLU A 200 6.75 -19.86 1.84
N LYS A 201 7.79 -19.39 2.55
CA LYS A 201 9.10 -19.29 1.91
C LYS A 201 9.47 -20.72 1.56
N GLY A 202 9.19 -21.12 0.33
CA GLY A 202 9.47 -22.45 -0.15
C GLY A 202 10.92 -22.78 0.16
N THR A 203 11.11 -23.88 0.89
CA THR A 203 12.36 -24.63 1.02
C THR A 203 12.74 -25.30 -0.32
N ALA A 204 12.44 -24.66 -1.45
CA ALA A 204 12.44 -25.26 -2.79
C ALA A 204 13.87 -25.52 -3.30
N THR A 205 14.85 -24.84 -2.75
CA THR A 205 16.26 -25.16 -2.95
C THR A 205 16.81 -25.55 -1.59
N GLY A 206 17.48 -26.69 -1.46
CA GLY A 206 18.19 -27.06 -0.22
C GLY A 206 19.31 -26.07 0.18
N ALA A 207 19.43 -24.93 -0.51
CA ALA A 207 20.38 -23.87 -0.28
C ALA A 207 19.88 -22.87 0.78
N PRO A 208 20.77 -22.34 1.64
CA PRO A 208 20.45 -21.27 2.57
C PRO A 208 19.84 -20.04 1.87
N TYR A 209 18.94 -19.31 2.53
CA TYR A 209 18.40 -18.07 1.98
C TYR A 209 19.53 -17.05 1.73
N PRO A 210 19.54 -16.32 0.59
CA PRO A 210 20.68 -15.46 0.21
C PRO A 210 20.97 -14.31 1.19
N PHE A 211 20.00 -13.97 2.04
CA PHE A 211 20.10 -12.83 2.95
C PHE A 211 19.98 -13.28 4.41
N PRO A 212 20.86 -12.82 5.31
CA PRO A 212 20.79 -13.21 6.71
C PRO A 212 19.55 -12.62 7.39
N PHE A 213 19.00 -13.36 8.35
CA PHE A 213 17.94 -12.84 9.22
C PHE A 213 18.55 -12.05 10.36
N THR A 214 18.13 -10.79 10.55
CA THR A 214 18.46 -10.01 11.73
C THR A 214 17.19 -9.64 12.47
N LYS A 215 17.13 -9.92 13.77
CA LYS A 215 15.95 -9.56 14.57
C LYS A 215 15.91 -8.04 14.72
N VAL A 216 14.95 -7.40 14.07
CA VAL A 216 14.66 -5.98 14.28
C VAL A 216 13.57 -5.85 15.33
N VAL A 217 13.88 -5.12 16.40
CA VAL A 217 12.94 -4.79 17.46
C VAL A 217 12.72 -3.28 17.39
N PRO A 218 11.48 -2.78 17.36
CA PRO A 218 11.24 -1.35 17.40
C PRO A 218 11.88 -0.77 18.67
N PRO A 219 12.56 0.40 18.57
CA PRO A 219 13.33 0.97 19.68
C PRO A 219 12.48 1.33 20.90
N SER A 220 11.17 1.45 20.71
CA SER A 220 10.18 1.44 21.79
C SER A 220 9.12 0.41 21.49
N SER A 221 8.63 -0.24 22.54
CA SER A 221 7.38 -0.98 22.46
C SER A 221 6.26 -0.01 22.06
N ALA A 222 5.31 -0.49 21.27
CA ALA A 222 4.05 0.22 21.10
C ALA A 222 3.51 0.55 22.50
N PRO A 223 2.97 1.76 22.73
CA PRO A 223 2.52 2.17 24.05
C PRO A 223 1.57 1.12 24.61
N THR A 224 2.04 0.40 25.62
CA THR A 224 1.22 -0.56 26.34
C THR A 224 0.17 0.26 27.06
N ALA A 225 -1.10 0.10 26.68
CA ALA A 225 -2.21 0.58 27.49
C ALA A 225 -2.08 -0.10 28.87
N GLY A 226 -1.45 0.58 29.81
CA GLY A 226 -1.27 0.09 31.16
C GLY A 226 -2.63 -0.20 31.75
N LYS A 227 -2.82 -1.42 32.26
CA LYS A 227 -3.85 -1.68 33.26
C LYS A 227 -3.41 -0.99 34.56
N GLY A 228 -3.64 0.33 34.65
CA GLY A 228 -3.33 1.14 35.83
C GLY A 228 -4.61 1.69 36.45
N LYS A 229 -4.86 1.31 37.70
CA LYS A 229 -5.93 1.84 38.56
C LYS A 229 -5.80 3.37 38.71
N SER A 230 -6.95 4.05 38.75
CA SER A 230 -7.06 5.49 39.01
C SER A 230 -6.40 5.93 40.33
N ALA A 231 -5.60 6.99 40.28
CA ALA A 231 -5.49 8.03 41.32
C ALA A 231 -4.67 9.23 40.79
N ALA A 232 -4.84 10.38 41.43
CA ALA A 232 -4.84 11.74 40.86
C ALA A 232 -3.52 12.54 40.85
N ALA A 233 -3.49 13.51 39.93
CA ALA A 233 -2.96 14.89 39.96
C ALA A 233 -1.46 15.22 40.23
N GLY A 234 -0.85 15.96 39.29
CA GLY A 234 0.33 16.82 39.49
C GLY A 234 1.03 17.23 38.18
N SER A 235 0.84 18.49 37.74
CA SER A 235 1.34 19.20 36.53
C SER A 235 2.88 19.26 36.38
N ALA A 236 3.53 19.49 35.21
CA ALA A 236 3.22 20.43 34.12
C ALA A 236 3.82 20.06 32.73
N LYS A 237 3.30 20.74 31.69
CA LYS A 237 3.26 20.48 30.23
C LYS A 237 4.60 20.55 29.45
N PRO A 238 4.61 20.01 28.21
CA PRO A 238 4.69 20.92 27.07
C PRO A 238 3.60 20.70 26.01
N ILE A 239 3.44 21.76 25.22
CA ILE A 239 2.41 22.04 24.23
C ILE A 239 2.52 21.06 23.05
N SER A 240 1.40 20.46 22.62
CA SER A 240 1.29 19.94 21.27
C SER A 240 -0.15 20.04 20.79
N ALA A 241 -0.32 20.76 19.68
CA ALA A 241 -1.59 20.98 19.01
C ALA A 241 -2.24 19.65 18.65
N THR A 242 -3.47 19.48 19.12
CA THR A 242 -4.34 18.34 18.84
C THR A 242 -4.75 18.31 17.36
N ALA A 243 -3.98 17.62 16.52
CA ALA A 243 -4.53 17.08 15.27
C ALA A 243 -5.25 15.77 15.61
N LYS A 244 -6.58 15.84 15.73
CA LYS A 244 -7.45 14.68 15.91
C LYS A 244 -7.27 13.76 14.69
N ALA A 245 -6.84 12.51 14.90
CA ALA A 245 -6.72 11.53 13.82
C ALA A 245 -8.04 11.41 13.05
N TYR A 246 -7.99 11.51 11.72
CA TYR A 246 -9.17 11.37 10.86
C TYR A 246 -9.82 9.99 11.10
N GLN A 247 -11.10 10.01 11.41
CA GLN A 247 -11.95 8.82 11.52
C GLN A 247 -13.06 8.99 10.49
N PRO A 248 -13.21 8.07 9.53
CA PRO A 248 -14.28 8.17 8.56
C PRO A 248 -15.62 8.04 9.27
N SER A 249 -16.56 8.81 8.78
CA SER A 249 -17.95 8.84 9.23
C SER A 249 -18.77 7.69 8.64
N ALA A 250 -18.43 7.22 7.44
CA ALA A 250 -19.16 6.15 6.76
C ALA A 250 -18.28 5.23 5.89
N LEU A 251 -18.71 3.97 5.79
CA LEU A 251 -18.27 3.01 4.78
C LEU A 251 -19.28 3.00 3.63
N LEU A 252 -18.80 3.24 2.41
CA LEU A 252 -19.56 3.01 1.19
C LEU A 252 -19.13 1.68 0.56
N ILE A 253 -20.07 0.81 0.23
CA ILE A 253 -19.75 -0.48 -0.38
C ILE A 253 -20.86 -0.98 -1.29
N GLN A 254 -20.49 -1.47 -2.47
CA GLN A 254 -21.43 -2.18 -3.34
C GLN A 254 -21.72 -3.57 -2.77
N ILE A 255 -23.00 -3.91 -2.71
CA ILE A 255 -23.49 -5.11 -2.07
C ILE A 255 -24.26 -5.99 -3.05
N ILE A 256 -24.17 -7.30 -2.82
CA ILE A 256 -24.99 -8.32 -3.47
C ILE A 256 -25.49 -9.18 -2.30
N PRO A 257 -26.79 -9.10 -1.96
CA PRO A 257 -27.37 -9.99 -0.95
C PRO A 257 -27.26 -11.45 -1.39
N HIS A 258 -26.84 -12.32 -0.48
CA HIS A 258 -26.88 -13.76 -0.69
C HIS A 258 -28.25 -14.31 -0.28
N GLU A 259 -28.61 -15.51 -0.78
CA GLU A 259 -29.89 -16.17 -0.49
C GLU A 259 -30.15 -16.37 1.02
N ASN A 260 -29.09 -16.42 1.82
CA ASN A 260 -29.16 -16.53 3.28
C ASN A 260 -29.28 -15.17 4.02
N GLY A 261 -29.47 -14.06 3.29
CA GLY A 261 -29.57 -12.71 3.85
C GLY A 261 -28.22 -12.11 4.28
N GLU A 262 -27.09 -12.77 3.98
CA GLU A 262 -25.77 -12.23 4.26
C GLU A 262 -25.30 -11.30 3.14
N ILE A 263 -24.57 -10.26 3.51
CA ILE A 263 -23.73 -9.48 2.61
C ILE A 263 -22.28 -9.65 3.04
N PHE A 264 -21.40 -9.81 2.06
CA PHE A 264 -19.97 -9.95 2.31
C PHE A 264 -19.29 -8.59 2.21
N LEU A 265 -18.69 -8.16 3.31
CA LEU A 265 -17.76 -7.04 3.38
C LEU A 265 -16.32 -7.53 3.16
N SER A 266 -15.46 -6.61 2.75
CA SER A 266 -14.03 -6.89 2.57
C SER A 266 -13.27 -6.76 3.89
N VAL A 267 -12.49 -7.77 4.27
CA VAL A 267 -11.52 -7.67 5.38
C VAL A 267 -10.52 -6.54 5.13
N THR A 268 -10.15 -6.31 3.87
CA THR A 268 -9.27 -5.20 3.48
C THR A 268 -9.90 -3.85 3.83
N ALA A 269 -11.22 -3.70 3.63
CA ALA A 269 -11.91 -2.48 4.04
C ALA A 269 -11.82 -2.29 5.55
N VAL A 270 -12.20 -3.31 6.33
CA VAL A 270 -12.22 -3.23 7.80
C VAL A 270 -10.82 -2.97 8.40
N ASN A 271 -9.76 -3.49 7.78
CA ASN A 271 -8.39 -3.24 8.21
C ASN A 271 -7.94 -1.79 8.04
N GLN A 272 -8.55 -0.99 7.14
CA GLN A 272 -8.20 0.41 6.96
C GLN A 272 -8.63 1.26 8.15
N TYR A 273 -9.80 0.94 8.73
CA TYR A 273 -10.31 1.61 9.92
C TYR A 273 -10.86 0.57 10.90
N PRO A 274 -9.99 -0.17 11.62
CA PRO A 274 -10.40 -1.29 12.48
C PRO A 274 -11.39 -0.87 13.56
N ALA A 275 -11.22 0.36 14.07
CA ALA A 275 -12.13 0.94 15.04
C ALA A 275 -13.57 1.00 14.52
N PHE A 276 -13.79 1.18 13.21
CA PHE A 276 -15.11 1.39 12.60
C PHE A 276 -16.10 0.30 13.00
N LEU A 277 -15.75 -0.98 12.79
CA LEU A 277 -16.53 -2.17 13.20
C LEU A 277 -15.99 -2.86 14.47
N GLY A 278 -15.01 -2.29 15.18
CA GLY A 278 -14.42 -2.93 16.36
C GLY A 278 -13.57 -4.18 16.05
N TRP A 279 -12.83 -4.15 14.95
CA TRP A 279 -11.93 -5.23 14.51
C TRP A 279 -10.57 -5.18 15.24
N PRO A 280 -9.97 -6.33 15.62
CA PRO A 280 -10.45 -7.70 15.45
C PRO A 280 -11.58 -8.08 16.41
N PHE A 281 -12.49 -8.93 15.91
CA PHE A 281 -13.62 -9.42 16.67
C PHE A 281 -13.19 -10.34 17.82
N LYS A 282 -13.71 -10.07 19.03
CA LYS A 282 -13.36 -10.80 20.25
C LYS A 282 -14.38 -11.88 20.63
N GLY A 283 -15.61 -11.80 20.12
CA GLY A 283 -16.65 -12.80 20.34
C GLY A 283 -16.41 -14.06 19.51
N LYS A 284 -17.16 -15.13 19.80
CA LYS A 284 -17.13 -16.39 19.05
C LYS A 284 -18.54 -16.89 18.78
N THR A 285 -18.79 -17.38 17.58
CA THR A 285 -20.07 -18.01 17.21
C THR A 285 -20.26 -19.35 17.92
N THR A 286 -21.51 -19.73 18.22
CA THR A 286 -21.83 -21.10 18.65
C THR A 286 -22.01 -22.03 17.44
N PRO A 287 -21.18 -23.07 17.25
CA PRO A 287 -21.29 -23.95 16.09
C PRO A 287 -22.60 -24.75 16.07
N LYS A 288 -23.32 -24.74 14.93
CA LYS A 288 -24.59 -25.49 14.76
C LYS A 288 -24.41 -27.03 14.75
N LYS A 289 -23.20 -27.52 14.46
CA LYS A 289 -22.86 -28.95 14.44
C LYS A 289 -21.71 -29.23 15.42
N LYS A 290 -21.84 -30.29 16.21
CA LYS A 290 -20.82 -30.75 17.15
C LYS A 290 -19.53 -31.08 16.38
N GLY A 291 -18.41 -30.46 16.76
CA GLY A 291 -17.09 -30.65 16.13
C GLY A 291 -16.65 -29.53 15.17
N ASN A 292 -17.54 -28.62 14.76
CA ASN A 292 -17.15 -27.45 13.95
C ASN A 292 -16.42 -26.41 14.82
N LYS A 293 -15.38 -25.78 14.26
CA LYS A 293 -14.69 -24.67 14.92
C LYS A 293 -15.59 -23.42 14.93
N PRO A 294 -15.63 -22.64 16.03
CA PRO A 294 -16.34 -21.37 16.08
C PRO A 294 -15.60 -20.28 15.29
N TYR A 295 -16.34 -19.35 14.68
CA TYR A 295 -15.81 -18.17 14.00
C TYR A 295 -15.75 -16.96 14.93
N PRO A 296 -14.78 -16.04 14.79
CA PRO A 296 -14.81 -14.77 15.48
C PRO A 296 -16.04 -13.94 15.08
N MET A 297 -16.69 -13.29 16.05
CA MET A 297 -17.87 -12.44 15.81
C MET A 297 -17.80 -11.14 16.62
N LEU A 298 -18.38 -10.07 16.08
CA LEU A 298 -18.56 -8.82 16.80
C LEU A 298 -19.56 -9.07 17.94
N GLN A 299 -19.21 -8.65 19.16
CA GLN A 299 -20.07 -8.86 20.32
C GLN A 299 -19.96 -7.65 21.28
N PRO A 300 -21.08 -7.04 21.70
CA PRO A 300 -22.46 -7.33 21.26
C PRO A 300 -22.69 -7.01 19.77
N ASP A 301 -23.77 -7.56 19.20
CA ASP A 301 -24.21 -7.17 17.84
C ASP A 301 -24.59 -5.69 17.84
N PRO A 302 -24.07 -4.87 16.91
CA PRO A 302 -24.46 -3.47 16.81
C PRO A 302 -25.94 -3.30 16.48
N ILE A 303 -26.58 -2.31 17.08
CA ILE A 303 -27.96 -1.93 16.77
C ILE A 303 -27.94 -1.03 15.53
N THR A 304 -28.75 -1.36 14.53
CA THR A 304 -28.74 -0.67 13.24
C THR A 304 -30.13 -0.27 12.77
N ASN A 305 -30.20 0.87 12.11
CA ASN A 305 -31.38 1.32 11.38
C ASN A 305 -31.11 1.22 9.88
N TRP A 306 -32.00 0.57 9.15
CA TRP A 306 -31.89 0.32 7.73
C TRP A 306 -32.92 1.10 6.95
N ARG A 307 -32.53 1.65 5.80
CA ARG A 307 -33.45 2.19 4.80
C ARG A 307 -33.06 1.69 3.43
N LEU A 308 -34.04 1.18 2.69
CA LEU A 308 -33.90 0.86 1.28
C LEU A 308 -34.60 1.95 0.47
N PHE A 309 -33.85 2.59 -0.42
CA PHE A 309 -34.36 3.60 -1.34
C PHE A 309 -34.84 2.95 -2.64
N ASP A 310 -35.76 3.60 -3.35
CA ASP A 310 -36.12 3.27 -4.72
C ASP A 310 -35.26 4.03 -5.75
N LYS A 311 -35.50 3.78 -7.04
CA LYS A 311 -34.78 4.44 -8.14
C LYS A 311 -35.08 5.93 -8.26
N SER A 312 -36.21 6.43 -7.74
CA SER A 312 -36.49 7.86 -7.64
C SER A 312 -35.77 8.54 -6.47
N GLY A 313 -35.17 7.78 -5.57
CA GLY A 313 -34.48 8.29 -4.40
C GLY A 313 -35.39 8.52 -3.19
N SER A 314 -36.58 7.92 -3.18
CA SER A 314 -37.49 7.90 -2.02
C SER A 314 -37.31 6.62 -1.19
N VAL A 315 -37.65 6.65 0.10
CA VAL A 315 -37.51 5.48 0.98
C VAL A 315 -38.64 4.49 0.69
N ALA A 316 -38.28 3.32 0.15
CA ALA A 316 -39.22 2.24 -0.17
C ALA A 316 -39.51 1.35 1.04
N GLN A 317 -38.49 1.08 1.86
CA GLN A 317 -38.63 0.29 3.09
C GLN A 317 -37.68 0.81 4.17
N ALA A 318 -38.06 0.67 5.43
CA ALA A 318 -37.22 1.01 6.56
C ALA A 318 -37.42 0.02 7.71
N LEU A 319 -36.36 -0.21 8.48
CA LEU A 319 -36.39 -1.00 9.70
C LEU A 319 -35.49 -0.36 10.75
N THR A 320 -35.93 -0.32 12.01
CA THR A 320 -35.15 0.24 13.11
C THR A 320 -34.83 -0.81 14.16
N GLY A 321 -33.69 -0.67 14.83
CA GLY A 321 -33.33 -1.52 15.97
C GLY A 321 -32.90 -2.94 15.59
N TRP A 322 -32.33 -3.14 14.41
CA TRP A 322 -31.87 -4.45 13.95
C TRP A 322 -30.50 -4.80 14.54
N ASN A 323 -30.36 -5.99 15.13
CA ASN A 323 -29.08 -6.51 15.60
C ASN A 323 -28.25 -7.01 14.42
N LEU A 324 -27.17 -6.30 14.10
CA LEU A 324 -26.29 -6.60 12.97
C LEU A 324 -25.31 -7.72 13.33
N ASN A 325 -25.71 -8.96 13.10
CA ASN A 325 -24.80 -10.08 13.28
C ASN A 325 -23.62 -9.95 12.31
N THR A 326 -22.41 -9.92 12.86
CA THR A 326 -21.18 -9.70 12.09
C THR A 326 -20.15 -10.75 12.45
N ILE A 327 -19.75 -11.57 11.48
CA ILE A 327 -18.79 -12.65 11.67
C ILE A 327 -17.57 -12.52 10.76
N TYR A 328 -16.44 -13.05 11.20
CA TYR A 328 -15.26 -13.26 10.36
C TYR A 328 -15.15 -14.71 9.94
N TYR A 329 -15.32 -14.97 8.65
CA TYR A 329 -15.18 -16.28 8.05
C TYR A 329 -13.73 -16.49 7.59
N ASP A 330 -12.93 -17.09 8.46
CA ASP A 330 -11.47 -17.27 8.32
C ASP A 330 -11.05 -17.99 7.02
N LYS A 331 -11.77 -19.03 6.61
CA LYS A 331 -11.45 -19.84 5.43
C LYS A 331 -11.35 -19.04 4.13
N LYS A 332 -12.23 -18.04 3.95
CA LYS A 332 -12.21 -17.16 2.77
C LYS A 332 -11.74 -15.75 3.07
N SER A 333 -11.37 -15.47 4.33
CA SER A 333 -11.03 -14.14 4.80
C SER A 333 -12.11 -13.10 4.44
N GLU A 334 -13.36 -13.40 4.82
CA GLU A 334 -14.54 -12.58 4.54
C GLU A 334 -15.16 -12.07 5.85
N ILE A 335 -15.61 -10.82 5.86
CA ILE A 335 -16.50 -10.32 6.90
C ILE A 335 -17.92 -10.48 6.38
N ARG A 336 -18.81 -11.11 7.14
CA ARG A 336 -20.21 -11.31 6.75
C ARG A 336 -21.10 -10.58 7.72
N ILE A 337 -22.01 -9.78 7.17
CA ILE A 337 -23.04 -9.09 7.94
C ILE A 337 -24.41 -9.60 7.54
N THR A 338 -25.35 -9.67 8.49
CA THR A 338 -26.74 -10.04 8.21
C THR A 338 -27.59 -8.81 7.90
N VAL A 339 -28.26 -8.87 6.76
CA VAL A 339 -29.28 -7.89 6.38
C VAL A 339 -30.62 -8.33 6.96
N PRO A 340 -31.51 -7.40 7.34
CA PRO A 340 -32.89 -7.76 7.65
C PRO A 340 -33.53 -8.59 6.51
N PRO A 341 -34.10 -9.77 6.78
CA PRO A 341 -34.62 -10.65 5.73
C PRO A 341 -35.66 -10.00 4.81
N SER A 342 -36.50 -9.12 5.36
CA SER A 342 -37.49 -8.35 4.59
C SER A 342 -36.87 -7.40 3.58
N LEU A 343 -35.72 -6.80 3.91
CA LEU A 343 -35.00 -5.90 3.02
C LEU A 343 -34.10 -6.69 2.05
N ALA A 344 -33.45 -7.76 2.51
CA ALA A 344 -32.48 -8.53 1.72
C ALA A 344 -33.07 -8.99 0.36
N ALA A 345 -34.31 -9.47 0.36
CA ALA A 345 -35.01 -9.91 -0.84
C ALA A 345 -35.36 -8.77 -1.82
N ALA A 346 -35.44 -7.53 -1.33
CA ALA A 346 -35.82 -6.35 -2.11
C ALA A 346 -34.62 -5.54 -2.61
N ILE A 347 -33.41 -5.82 -2.14
CA ILE A 347 -32.19 -5.10 -2.55
C ILE A 347 -31.71 -5.61 -3.92
N PRO A 348 -31.70 -4.76 -4.96
CA PRO A 348 -31.12 -5.14 -6.25
C PRO A 348 -29.61 -5.42 -6.13
N GLU A 349 -29.09 -6.33 -6.93
CA GLU A 349 -27.64 -6.57 -7.00
C GLU A 349 -26.89 -5.27 -7.35
N TYR A 350 -25.68 -5.13 -6.81
CA TYR A 350 -24.80 -3.98 -6.99
C TYR A 350 -25.33 -2.64 -6.45
N SER A 351 -26.37 -2.67 -5.61
CA SER A 351 -26.78 -1.52 -4.80
C SER A 351 -25.62 -1.02 -3.93
N LEU A 352 -25.61 0.27 -3.62
CA LEU A 352 -24.62 0.89 -2.75
C LEU A 352 -25.17 0.95 -1.32
N LEU A 353 -24.47 0.31 -0.38
CA LEU A 353 -24.70 0.47 1.04
C LEU A 353 -23.81 1.58 1.58
N GLU A 354 -24.43 2.60 2.16
CA GLU A 354 -23.80 3.57 3.05
C GLU A 354 -24.04 3.14 4.49
N MET A 355 -22.99 2.66 5.15
CA MET A 355 -23.00 2.35 6.57
C MET A 355 -22.34 3.50 7.31
N ARG A 356 -23.12 4.32 8.01
CA ARG A 356 -22.67 5.53 8.70
C ARG A 356 -22.74 5.34 10.20
N ARG A 357 -21.70 5.79 10.92
CA ARG A 357 -21.69 5.82 12.39
C ARG A 357 -22.77 6.75 12.91
N ALA A 358 -23.52 6.28 13.90
CA ALA A 358 -24.44 7.12 14.62
C ALA A 358 -23.70 7.97 15.67
N SER A 359 -24.27 9.14 15.97
CA SER A 359 -23.78 9.99 17.06
C SER A 359 -23.98 9.30 18.41
N GLN A 360 -23.07 9.55 19.35
CA GLN A 360 -23.20 9.03 20.72
C GLN A 360 -24.54 9.45 21.34
N GLY A 361 -25.20 8.52 22.03
CA GLY A 361 -26.49 8.75 22.70
C GLY A 361 -27.73 8.54 21.82
N SER A 362 -27.58 8.20 20.53
CA SER A 362 -28.72 7.95 19.64
C SER A 362 -29.45 6.61 19.88
N GLY A 363 -28.88 5.71 20.69
CA GLY A 363 -29.43 4.37 20.92
C GLY A 363 -29.26 3.38 19.76
N VAL A 364 -28.54 3.81 18.71
CA VAL A 364 -28.22 3.04 17.51
C VAL A 364 -26.72 3.18 17.26
N ASP A 365 -26.07 2.16 16.72
CA ASP A 365 -24.64 2.18 16.39
C ASP A 365 -24.39 2.64 14.94
N PHE A 366 -25.22 2.17 13.99
CA PHE A 366 -25.11 2.54 12.58
C PHE A 366 -26.45 2.83 11.89
N TYR A 367 -26.39 3.76 10.95
CA TYR A 367 -27.40 3.92 9.90
C TYR A 367 -26.91 3.21 8.64
N CYS A 368 -27.75 2.35 8.07
CA CYS A 368 -27.46 1.55 6.89
C CYS A 368 -28.44 1.93 5.78
N ASP A 369 -28.04 2.84 4.91
CA ASP A 369 -28.85 3.29 3.79
C ASP A 369 -28.43 2.55 2.52
N VAL A 370 -29.39 1.96 1.81
CA VAL A 370 -29.15 1.18 0.60
C VAL A 370 -29.76 1.89 -0.60
N TYR A 371 -28.92 2.25 -1.55
CA TYR A 371 -29.27 2.96 -2.78
C TYR A 371 -29.14 2.03 -3.98
N PRO A 372 -30.24 1.71 -4.70
CA PRO A 372 -30.18 0.92 -5.92
C PRO A 372 -29.32 1.59 -7.01
N ASN A 373 -28.64 0.76 -7.82
CA ASN A 373 -27.96 1.28 -9.01
C ASN A 373 -28.95 2.02 -9.92
N GLY A 374 -28.60 3.25 -10.26
CA GLY A 374 -29.43 4.17 -11.04
C GLY A 374 -30.24 5.18 -10.23
N SER A 375 -30.21 5.14 -8.89
CA SER A 375 -30.78 6.23 -8.09
C SER A 375 -29.87 7.46 -8.05
N PRO A 376 -30.41 8.67 -7.80
CA PRO A 376 -29.60 9.89 -7.69
C PRO A 376 -28.50 9.81 -6.63
N GLN A 377 -28.81 9.21 -5.48
CA GLN A 377 -27.88 9.01 -4.36
C GLN A 377 -26.75 8.03 -4.72
N TYR A 378 -27.07 6.96 -5.45
CA TYR A 378 -26.05 6.04 -5.94
C TYR A 378 -25.05 6.78 -6.85
N ALA A 379 -25.57 7.56 -7.82
CA ALA A 379 -24.74 8.28 -8.78
C ALA A 379 -23.82 9.32 -8.11
N SER A 380 -24.28 10.00 -7.06
CA SER A 380 -23.46 11.00 -6.36
C SER A 380 -22.36 10.39 -5.49
N MET A 381 -22.56 9.18 -4.96
CA MET A 381 -21.65 8.57 -3.98
C MET A 381 -20.71 7.52 -4.55
N ILE A 382 -21.04 6.89 -5.67
CA ILE A 382 -20.22 5.80 -6.24
C ILE A 382 -18.80 6.27 -6.62
N GLY A 383 -18.62 7.56 -6.91
CA GLY A 383 -17.29 8.15 -7.17
C GLY A 383 -16.33 8.08 -5.96
N ALA A 384 -16.86 8.07 -4.73
CA ALA A 384 -16.07 7.88 -3.52
C ALA A 384 -15.67 6.41 -3.28
N CYS A 385 -16.27 5.46 -4.01
CA CYS A 385 -15.88 4.05 -3.99
C CYS A 385 -14.67 3.79 -4.91
N THR A 386 -13.50 4.24 -4.48
CA THR A 386 -12.25 4.18 -5.26
C THR A 386 -11.56 2.81 -5.23
N GLN A 387 -12.03 1.88 -4.40
CA GLN A 387 -11.41 0.58 -4.19
C GLN A 387 -12.31 -0.56 -4.65
N THR A 388 -11.72 -1.72 -4.96
CA THR A 388 -12.43 -2.88 -5.53
C THR A 388 -12.33 -4.09 -4.61
N LEU A 389 -13.43 -4.82 -4.43
CA LEU A 389 -13.48 -6.11 -3.74
C LEU A 389 -13.04 -7.23 -4.67
N PRO A 390 -12.52 -8.37 -4.15
CA PRO A 390 -12.30 -9.57 -4.95
C PRO A 390 -13.57 -9.95 -5.73
N SER A 391 -13.44 -10.16 -7.04
CA SER A 391 -14.59 -10.41 -7.92
C SER A 391 -15.29 -11.73 -7.65
N GLY A 392 -14.60 -12.69 -6.99
CA GLY A 392 -15.17 -14.00 -6.68
C GLY A 392 -15.65 -14.78 -7.91
N GLY A 393 -15.09 -14.48 -9.10
CA GLY A 393 -15.51 -15.06 -10.38
C GLY A 393 -16.66 -14.35 -11.08
N LYS A 394 -17.18 -13.24 -10.53
CA LYS A 394 -18.18 -12.40 -11.22
C LYS A 394 -17.50 -11.46 -12.23
N PRO A 395 -18.18 -11.13 -13.35
CA PRO A 395 -17.62 -10.28 -14.42
C PRO A 395 -17.36 -8.83 -13.98
N VAL A 396 -18.14 -8.34 -13.00
CA VAL A 396 -17.98 -7.00 -12.44
C VAL A 396 -17.69 -7.12 -10.94
N ALA A 397 -16.52 -6.63 -10.55
CA ALA A 397 -16.13 -6.58 -9.14
C ALA A 397 -16.89 -5.45 -8.41
N ARG A 398 -17.30 -5.72 -7.17
CA ARG A 398 -17.96 -4.73 -6.30
C ARG A 398 -16.92 -3.68 -5.86
N LYS A 399 -17.33 -2.42 -5.70
CA LYS A 399 -16.47 -1.33 -5.22
C LYS A 399 -16.77 -0.92 -3.77
N TYR A 400 -15.82 -0.26 -3.11
CA TYR A 400 -15.99 0.33 -1.78
C TYR A 400 -15.10 1.57 -1.58
N GLY A 401 -15.40 2.35 -0.55
CA GLY A 401 -14.65 3.55 -0.15
C GLY A 401 -15.09 4.06 1.22
N TRP A 402 -14.44 5.12 1.70
CA TRP A 402 -14.68 5.73 3.01
C TRP A 402 -14.97 7.23 2.86
N ILE A 403 -15.88 7.77 3.69
CA ILE A 403 -16.25 9.19 3.74
C ILE A 403 -16.00 9.76 5.13
#